data_AF-A0ABD5BBZ0-F1
#
_entry.id   AF-A0ABD5BBZ0-F1
#
_cell.length_a   1.000
_cell.length_b   1.000
_cell.length_c   1.000
_cell.angle_alpha   90.00
_cell.angle_beta   90.00
_cell.angle_gamma   90.00
#
_symmetry.space_group_name_H-M   'P 1'
#
loop_
_entity.id
_entity.type
_entity.pdbx_description
1 polymer ?
#
loop_
_entity_poly.entity_id
_entity_poly.type
_entity_poly.pdbx_seq_one_letter_code
_entity_poly.pdbx_strand_id
1 'polypeptide(L)'
;MADGVEYTLTGVDELMGKLESISDDMKRKGGRAALRKAANVIANRAKANAQRLDDPETGRSIADNIAVRWNGREFKRNGNLAFRIGVLHGAVLRKHPDKAKNAPTPHWRLLEFGTENMRAQPFMRPAAENSAAEASNTFVTEYGKAIDRAIARAAKKGTR
;
A
#
# COMPACT_ATOMS: atom_id res chain seq x y z
N MET A 1 -18.03 6.44 -17.75
CA MET A 1 -17.29 7.71 -17.86
C MET A 1 -16.26 7.66 -16.74
N ALA A 2 -14.97 7.61 -17.08
CA ALA A 2 -13.90 7.69 -16.08
C ALA A 2 -13.49 9.17 -16.05
N ASP A 3 -14.03 9.92 -15.09
CA ASP A 3 -13.55 11.27 -14.83
C ASP A 3 -12.10 11.15 -14.36
N GLY A 4 -11.18 11.65 -15.18
CA GLY A 4 -9.77 11.69 -14.84
C GLY A 4 -9.59 12.62 -13.64
N VAL A 5 -9.19 12.06 -12.50
CA VAL A 5 -8.83 12.88 -11.34
C VAL A 5 -7.45 13.49 -11.61
N GLU A 6 -7.40 14.79 -11.87
CA GLU A 6 -6.15 15.54 -11.95
C GLU A 6 -5.60 15.81 -10.56
N TYR A 7 -4.35 15.40 -10.32
CA TYR A 7 -3.64 15.68 -9.08
C TYR A 7 -2.41 16.54 -9.37
N THR A 8 -2.29 17.69 -8.69
CA THR A 8 -1.06 18.49 -8.72
C THR A 8 -0.11 17.99 -7.64
N LEU A 9 0.98 17.34 -8.03
CA LEU A 9 2.03 16.87 -7.12
C LEU A 9 3.13 17.93 -7.01
N THR A 10 3.19 18.62 -5.88
CA THR A 10 4.26 19.59 -5.59
C THR A 10 5.49 18.88 -5.00
N GLY A 11 6.69 19.29 -5.41
CA GLY A 11 7.96 18.76 -4.87
C GLY A 11 8.55 17.55 -5.61
N VAL A 12 7.93 17.13 -6.71
CA VAL A 12 8.46 16.05 -7.57
C VAL A 12 9.73 16.50 -8.29
N ASP A 13 9.79 17.74 -8.77
CA ASP A 13 10.96 18.26 -9.49
C ASP A 13 12.19 18.37 -8.58
N GLU A 14 11.99 18.87 -7.35
CA GLU A 14 13.05 18.91 -6.33
C GLU A 14 13.55 17.49 -6.00
N LEU A 15 12.62 16.53 -5.88
CA LEU A 15 12.95 15.13 -5.64
C LEU A 15 13.79 14.55 -6.79
N MET A 16 13.44 14.83 -8.04
CA MET A 16 14.21 14.38 -9.21
C MET A 16 15.64 14.93 -9.21
N GLY A 17 15.81 16.23 -8.97
CA GLY A 17 17.15 16.82 -8.88
C GLY A 17 18.01 16.19 -7.78
N LYS A 18 17.43 15.87 -6.61
CA LYS A 18 18.15 15.18 -5.54
C LYS A 18 18.49 13.73 -5.90
N LEU A 19 17.66 13.04 -6.68
CA LEU A 19 17.91 11.66 -7.09
C LEU A 19 19.15 11.51 -7.96
N GLU A 20 19.43 12.46 -8.84
CA GLU A 20 20.63 12.45 -9.68
C GLU A 20 21.93 12.44 -8.86
N SER A 21 21.89 12.99 -7.65
CA SER A 21 23.06 13.12 -6.78
C SER A 21 23.41 11.86 -5.96
N ILE A 22 22.60 10.79 -5.98
CA ILE A 22 22.78 9.60 -5.12
C ILE A 22 22.91 8.28 -5.90
N SER A 23 23.57 7.29 -5.28
CA SER A 23 23.71 5.94 -5.84
C SER A 23 22.39 5.17 -5.88
N ASP A 24 22.28 4.24 -6.82
CA ASP A 24 21.05 3.47 -7.05
C ASP A 24 20.63 2.60 -5.86
N ASP A 25 21.58 2.09 -5.07
CA ASP A 25 21.29 1.35 -3.85
C ASP A 25 20.64 2.24 -2.77
N MET A 26 21.08 3.49 -2.67
CA MET A 26 20.49 4.45 -1.75
C MET A 26 19.09 4.87 -2.21
N LYS A 27 18.89 5.06 -3.52
CA LYS A 27 17.56 5.26 -4.14
C LYS A 27 16.62 4.12 -3.79
N ARG A 28 17.07 2.87 -3.98
CA ARG A 28 16.25 1.67 -3.73
C ARG A 28 15.87 1.50 -2.26
N LYS A 29 16.82 1.70 -1.34
CA LYS A 29 16.55 1.54 0.10
C LYS A 29 15.62 2.64 0.63
N GLY A 30 15.87 3.89 0.25
CA GLY A 30 15.01 5.03 0.61
C GLY A 30 13.63 4.90 0.00
N GLY A 31 13.56 4.63 -1.30
CA GLY A 31 12.31 4.47 -2.05
C GLY A 31 11.46 3.32 -1.53
N ARG A 32 12.05 2.17 -1.17
CA ARG A 32 11.28 1.03 -0.63
C ARG A 32 10.67 1.36 0.74
N ALA A 33 11.38 2.12 1.58
CA ALA A 33 10.84 2.53 2.88
C ALA A 33 9.70 3.56 2.70
N ALA A 34 9.90 4.56 1.83
CA ALA A 34 8.89 5.57 1.51
C ALA A 34 7.63 4.93 0.89
N LEU A 35 7.81 4.01 -0.07
CA LEU A 35 6.70 3.32 -0.73
C LEU A 35 5.90 2.45 0.23
N ARG A 36 6.55 1.83 1.23
CA ARG A 36 5.83 1.10 2.28
C ARG A 36 4.97 2.03 3.12
N LYS A 37 5.47 3.23 3.46
CA LYS A 37 4.68 4.22 4.21
C LYS A 37 3.46 4.69 3.41
N ALA A 38 3.65 5.01 2.13
CA ALA A 38 2.54 5.34 1.23
C ALA A 38 1.51 4.20 1.11
N ALA A 39 1.97 2.95 0.94
CA ALA A 39 1.08 1.80 0.89
C ALA A 39 0.30 1.58 2.20
N ASN A 40 0.90 1.91 3.35
CA ASN A 40 0.22 1.82 4.64
C ASN A 40 -0.91 2.85 4.79
N VAL A 41 -0.85 4.01 4.14
CA VAL A 41 -1.97 4.98 4.12
C VAL A 41 -3.21 4.32 3.53
N ILE A 42 -3.06 3.74 2.33
CA ILE A 42 -4.15 3.03 1.64
C ILE A 42 -4.61 1.81 2.46
N ALA A 43 -3.67 1.03 3.01
CA ALA A 43 -4.01 -0.15 3.81
C ALA A 43 -4.79 0.23 5.08
N ASN A 44 -4.43 1.30 5.77
CA ASN A 44 -5.14 1.77 6.95
C ASN A 44 -6.55 2.26 6.60
N ARG A 45 -6.70 2.96 5.45
CA ARG A 45 -8.02 3.35 4.94
C ARG A 45 -8.88 2.13 4.61
N ALA A 46 -8.30 1.11 3.99
CA ALA A 46 -8.98 -0.15 3.69
C ALA A 46 -9.40 -0.89 4.97
N LYS A 47 -8.56 -0.90 6.01
CA LYS A 47 -8.90 -1.45 7.33
C LYS A 47 -10.09 -0.74 7.96
N ALA A 48 -10.07 0.59 7.98
CA ALA A 48 -11.18 1.39 8.52
C ALA A 48 -12.50 1.15 7.76
N ASN A 49 -12.44 0.94 6.45
CA ASN A 49 -13.62 0.60 5.65
C ASN A 49 -14.10 -0.84 5.95
N ALA A 50 -13.18 -1.80 6.05
CA ALA A 50 -13.48 -3.21 6.28
C ALA A 50 -14.02 -3.49 7.69
N GLN A 51 -13.64 -2.72 8.71
CA GLN A 51 -14.15 -2.87 10.08
C GLN A 51 -15.68 -2.78 10.16
N ARG A 52 -16.34 -2.08 9.24
CA ARG A 52 -17.81 -1.98 9.18
C ARG A 52 -18.47 -3.22 8.60
N LEU A 53 -17.70 -4.09 7.95
CA LEU A 53 -18.14 -5.31 7.29
C LEU A 53 -17.84 -6.55 8.12
N ASP A 54 -16.97 -6.42 9.13
CA ASP A 54 -16.56 -7.52 9.98
C ASP A 54 -17.69 -7.92 10.94
N ASP A 55 -17.84 -9.23 11.15
CA ASP A 55 -18.84 -9.81 12.02
C ASP A 55 -18.32 -9.83 13.47
N PRO A 56 -18.95 -9.09 14.41
CA PRO A 56 -18.50 -9.02 15.80
C PRO A 56 -18.66 -10.36 16.55
N GLU A 57 -19.48 -11.29 16.04
CA GLU A 57 -19.70 -12.60 16.67
C GLU A 57 -18.59 -13.61 16.38
N THR A 58 -17.69 -13.31 15.43
CA THR A 58 -16.58 -14.19 15.08
C THR A 58 -15.22 -13.53 15.34
N GLY A 59 -14.20 -14.35 15.60
CA GLY A 59 -12.82 -13.84 15.70
C GLY A 59 -12.23 -13.41 14.36
N ARG A 60 -12.95 -13.61 13.25
CA ARG A 60 -12.47 -13.31 11.91
C ARG A 60 -12.67 -11.84 11.58
N SER A 61 -11.61 -11.23 11.08
CA SER A 61 -11.66 -9.86 10.60
C SER A 61 -10.95 -9.74 9.25
N ILE A 62 -11.67 -9.20 8.27
CA ILE A 62 -11.13 -8.74 7.00
C ILE A 62 -10.12 -7.63 7.28
N ALA A 63 -10.42 -6.70 8.18
CA ALA A 63 -9.52 -5.61 8.54
C ALA A 63 -8.17 -6.13 9.07
N ASP A 64 -8.19 -7.11 9.99
CA ASP A 64 -6.96 -7.73 10.51
C ASP A 64 -6.17 -8.47 9.42
N ASN A 65 -6.88 -9.04 8.44
CA ASN A 65 -6.27 -9.73 7.31
C ASN A 65 -5.78 -8.78 6.19
N ILE A 66 -5.99 -7.47 6.24
CA ILE A 66 -5.42 -6.54 5.25
C ILE A 66 -3.92 -6.33 5.52
N ALA A 67 -3.10 -6.63 4.51
CA ALA A 67 -1.65 -6.58 4.62
C ALA A 67 -0.97 -5.89 3.42
N VAL A 68 0.16 -5.25 3.72
CA VAL A 68 1.08 -4.67 2.74
C VAL A 68 2.27 -5.63 2.55
N ARG A 69 2.44 -6.17 1.33
CA ARG A 69 3.49 -7.15 1.00
C ARG A 69 4.40 -6.65 -0.11
N TRP A 70 5.70 -6.87 0.05
CA TRP A 70 6.68 -6.57 -0.99
C TRP A 70 6.38 -7.35 -2.28
N ASN A 71 6.46 -6.67 -3.42
CA ASN A 71 6.30 -7.30 -4.73
C ASN A 71 7.66 -7.66 -5.33
N GLY A 72 8.28 -8.72 -4.78
CA GLY A 72 9.56 -9.22 -5.29
C GLY A 72 9.51 -9.74 -6.73
N ARG A 73 8.33 -10.12 -7.24
CA ARG A 73 8.16 -10.55 -8.63
C ARG A 73 8.33 -9.36 -9.58
N GLU A 74 7.67 -8.25 -9.28
CA GLU A 74 7.80 -7.00 -10.06
C GLU A 74 9.25 -6.50 -10.06
N PHE A 75 9.89 -6.52 -8.89
CA PHE A 75 11.29 -6.13 -8.78
C PHE A 75 12.23 -7.01 -9.60
N LYS A 76 12.05 -8.34 -9.56
CA LYS A 76 12.89 -9.27 -10.35
C LYS A 76 12.68 -9.12 -11.85
N ARG A 77 11.48 -8.77 -12.28
CA ARG A 77 11.13 -8.67 -13.70
C ARG A 77 11.57 -7.34 -14.31
N ASN A 78 11.32 -6.24 -13.60
CA ASN A 78 11.40 -4.89 -14.17
C ASN A 78 12.33 -3.95 -13.38
N GLY A 79 12.87 -4.38 -12.23
CA GLY A 79 13.64 -3.52 -11.33
C GLY A 79 12.80 -2.52 -10.51
N ASN A 80 11.48 -2.51 -10.71
CA ASN A 80 10.57 -1.56 -10.08
C ASN A 80 10.33 -1.87 -8.59
N LEU A 81 10.27 -0.82 -7.78
CA LEU A 81 9.82 -0.93 -6.39
C LEU A 81 8.30 -0.98 -6.36
N ALA A 82 7.74 -2.05 -5.79
CA ALA A 82 6.30 -2.19 -5.68
C ALA A 82 5.88 -2.91 -4.40
N PHE A 83 4.77 -2.49 -3.83
CA PHE A 83 4.05 -3.20 -2.77
C PHE A 83 2.67 -3.63 -3.27
N ARG A 84 2.18 -4.74 -2.73
CA ARG A 84 0.83 -5.25 -2.92
C ARG A 84 0.06 -5.03 -1.64
N ILE A 85 -1.15 -4.49 -1.77
CA ILE A 85 -2.11 -4.35 -0.68
C ILE A 85 -3.23 -5.33 -0.98
N GLY A 86 -3.57 -6.16 -0.01
CA GLY A 86 -4.64 -7.14 -0.20
C GLY A 86 -4.96 -7.89 1.09
N VAL A 87 -5.95 -8.76 0.99
CA VAL A 87 -6.42 -9.59 2.11
C VAL A 87 -5.61 -10.89 2.15
N LEU A 88 -5.10 -11.23 3.33
CA LEU A 88 -4.36 -12.45 3.60
C LEU A 88 -5.23 -13.71 3.40
N HIS A 89 -4.57 -14.86 3.29
CA HIS A 89 -5.19 -16.18 3.13
C HIS A 89 -5.99 -16.40 1.83
N GLY A 90 -6.12 -15.38 0.98
CA GLY A 90 -6.78 -15.47 -0.32
C GLY A 90 -8.31 -15.47 -0.22
N ALA A 91 -8.97 -15.90 -1.30
CA ALA A 91 -10.43 -15.85 -1.43
C ALA A 91 -11.07 -17.24 -1.67
N VAL A 92 -10.37 -18.31 -1.29
CA VAL A 92 -10.87 -19.68 -1.49
C VAL A 92 -11.94 -19.99 -0.46
N LEU A 93 -13.20 -20.14 -0.92
CA LEU A 93 -14.32 -20.52 -0.08
C LEU A 93 -14.20 -22.00 0.30
N ARG A 94 -14.20 -22.29 1.61
CA ARG A 94 -14.12 -23.65 2.16
C ARG A 94 -15.43 -24.02 2.87
N LYS A 95 -15.85 -25.28 2.76
CA LYS A 95 -16.90 -25.85 3.61
C LYS A 95 -16.33 -25.97 5.04
N HIS A 96 -17.05 -25.46 6.03
CA HIS A 96 -16.63 -25.36 7.46
C HIS A 96 -15.36 -24.53 7.68
N PRO A 97 -15.45 -23.20 7.52
CA PRO A 97 -14.27 -22.36 7.60
C PRO A 97 -13.95 -22.00 9.07
N ASP A 98 -12.68 -22.05 9.47
CA ASP A 98 -12.22 -21.76 10.84
C ASP A 98 -12.59 -20.34 11.30
N LYS A 99 -13.30 -20.18 12.43
CA LYS A 99 -13.78 -18.87 12.92
C LYS A 99 -12.85 -18.20 13.95
N ALA A 100 -11.67 -18.76 14.19
CA ALA A 100 -10.71 -18.21 15.15
C ALA A 100 -10.15 -16.84 14.72
N LYS A 101 -9.45 -16.19 15.67
CA LYS A 101 -8.73 -14.94 15.41
C LYS A 101 -7.68 -15.12 14.31
N ASN A 102 -7.59 -14.16 13.39
CA ASN A 102 -6.72 -14.21 12.20
C ASN A 102 -7.01 -15.39 11.25
N ALA A 103 -8.18 -16.03 11.36
CA ALA A 103 -8.53 -17.07 10.41
C ALA A 103 -8.86 -16.48 9.02
N PRO A 104 -8.75 -17.27 7.93
CA PRO A 104 -8.98 -16.80 6.57
C PRO A 104 -10.35 -16.14 6.36
N THR A 105 -10.45 -15.01 5.68
CA THR A 105 -11.75 -14.33 5.43
C THR A 105 -12.18 -14.37 3.96
N PRO A 106 -12.29 -15.55 3.30
CA PRO A 106 -12.42 -15.64 1.85
C PRO A 106 -13.67 -14.95 1.27
N HIS A 107 -14.67 -14.68 2.10
CA HIS A 107 -15.89 -13.94 1.74
C HIS A 107 -15.62 -12.46 1.41
N TRP A 108 -14.44 -11.90 1.75
CA TRP A 108 -14.07 -10.52 1.39
C TRP A 108 -14.26 -10.22 -0.09
N ARG A 109 -14.02 -11.21 -0.97
CA ARG A 109 -14.18 -11.06 -2.42
C ARG A 109 -15.63 -10.84 -2.84
N LEU A 110 -16.55 -11.52 -2.16
CA LEU A 110 -17.99 -11.41 -2.43
C LEU A 110 -18.50 -10.03 -2.02
N LEU A 111 -17.98 -9.48 -0.92
CA LEU A 111 -18.27 -8.11 -0.48
C LEU A 111 -17.68 -7.09 -1.47
N GLU A 112 -16.39 -7.22 -1.82
CA GLU A 112 -15.72 -6.24 -2.69
C GLU A 112 -16.35 -6.14 -4.10
N PHE A 113 -16.73 -7.28 -4.69
CA PHE A 113 -17.19 -7.32 -6.09
C PHE A 113 -18.70 -7.54 -6.25
N GLY A 114 -19.39 -7.95 -5.19
CA GLY A 114 -20.78 -8.40 -5.28
C GLY A 114 -20.91 -9.79 -5.90
N THR A 115 -22.15 -10.25 -5.97
CA THR A 115 -22.57 -11.49 -6.63
C THR A 115 -23.88 -11.23 -7.39
N GLU A 116 -24.38 -12.23 -8.11
CA GLU A 116 -25.72 -12.14 -8.73
C GLU A 116 -26.84 -11.88 -7.70
N ASN A 117 -26.63 -12.30 -6.45
CA ASN A 117 -27.61 -12.24 -5.36
C ASN A 117 -27.35 -11.09 -4.36
N MET A 118 -26.24 -10.37 -4.47
CA MET A 118 -25.82 -9.35 -3.51
C MET A 118 -25.06 -8.21 -4.17
N ARG A 119 -25.44 -6.97 -3.89
CA ARG A 119 -24.71 -5.78 -4.36
C ARG A 119 -23.32 -5.69 -3.73
N ALA A 120 -22.36 -5.18 -4.49
CA ALA A 120 -21.00 -4.93 -4.00
C ALA A 120 -20.99 -3.88 -2.88
N GLN A 121 -20.21 -4.15 -1.84
CA GLN A 121 -19.87 -3.24 -0.75
C GLN A 121 -18.33 -3.07 -0.73
N PRO A 122 -17.78 -2.30 -1.68
CA PRO A 122 -16.35 -2.20 -1.86
C PRO A 122 -15.69 -1.48 -0.67
N PHE A 123 -14.57 -1.99 -0.22
CA PHE A 123 -13.76 -1.42 0.86
C PHE A 123 -12.32 -1.13 0.40
N MET A 124 -11.80 -1.92 -0.54
CA MET A 124 -10.45 -1.74 -1.11
C MET A 124 -10.43 -0.66 -2.20
N ARG A 125 -11.37 -0.73 -3.15
CA ARG A 125 -11.47 0.27 -4.23
C ARG A 125 -11.59 1.71 -3.69
N PRO A 126 -12.56 2.04 -2.82
CA PRO A 126 -12.65 3.40 -2.28
C PRO A 126 -11.47 3.77 -1.38
N ALA A 127 -10.77 2.79 -0.78
CA ALA A 127 -9.54 3.09 -0.04
C ALA A 127 -8.40 3.52 -0.98
N ALA A 128 -8.27 2.90 -2.15
CA ALA A 128 -7.28 3.29 -3.14
C ALA A 128 -7.59 4.65 -3.76
N GLU A 129 -8.83 4.86 -4.19
CA GLU A 129 -9.27 6.11 -4.86
C GLU A 129 -9.17 7.32 -3.93
N ASN A 130 -9.73 7.22 -2.71
CA ASN A 130 -9.78 8.37 -1.79
C ASN A 130 -8.45 8.69 -1.12
N SER A 131 -7.50 7.75 -1.10
CA SER A 131 -6.18 7.96 -0.49
C SER A 131 -5.05 8.13 -1.52
N ALA A 132 -5.34 8.19 -2.82
CA ALA A 132 -4.33 8.27 -3.87
C ALA A 132 -3.43 9.52 -3.71
N ALA A 133 -4.02 10.69 -3.47
CA ALA A 133 -3.29 11.93 -3.26
C ALA A 133 -2.43 11.89 -1.99
N GLU A 134 -3.02 11.46 -0.87
CA GLU A 134 -2.31 11.37 0.42
C GLU A 134 -1.15 10.37 0.37
N ALA A 135 -1.35 9.22 -0.27
CA ALA A 135 -0.31 8.22 -0.46
C ALA A 135 0.84 8.76 -1.34
N SER A 136 0.52 9.48 -2.41
CA SER A 136 1.51 10.10 -3.29
C SER A 136 2.31 11.18 -2.57
N ASN A 137 1.65 12.07 -1.83
CA ASN A 137 2.31 13.10 -1.02
C ASN A 137 3.19 12.50 0.08
N THR A 138 2.69 11.44 0.73
CA THR A 138 3.46 10.67 1.73
C THR A 138 4.71 10.07 1.10
N PHE A 139 4.61 9.52 -0.11
CA PHE A 139 5.76 8.98 -0.83
C PHE A 139 6.80 10.07 -1.12
N VAL A 140 6.40 11.20 -1.73
CA VAL A 140 7.30 12.31 -2.08
C VAL A 140 8.02 12.83 -0.83
N THR A 141 7.26 13.08 0.24
CA THR A 141 7.79 13.59 1.52
C THR A 141 8.78 12.62 2.15
N GLU A 142 8.40 11.35 2.28
CA GLU A 142 9.23 10.35 2.96
C GLU A 142 10.45 9.94 2.15
N TYR A 143 10.33 9.98 0.81
CA TYR A 143 11.45 9.70 -0.06
C TYR A 143 12.44 10.87 -0.07
N GLY A 144 11.96 12.11 -0.16
CA GLY A 144 12.79 13.31 -0.01
C GLY A 144 13.61 13.29 1.28
N LYS A 145 12.96 13.04 2.43
CA LYS A 145 13.64 12.86 3.72
C LYS A 145 14.68 11.74 3.71
N ALA A 146 14.43 10.65 2.97
CA ALA A 146 15.38 9.54 2.88
C ALA A 146 16.62 9.92 2.03
N ILE A 147 16.42 10.70 0.97
CA ILE A 147 17.49 11.19 0.11
C ILE A 147 18.31 12.26 0.83
N ASP A 148 17.69 13.21 1.51
CA ASP A 148 18.41 14.23 2.30
C ASP A 148 19.33 13.56 3.34
N ARG A 149 18.84 12.52 4.02
CA ARG A 149 19.64 11.69 4.93
C ARG A 149 20.76 10.93 4.23
N ALA A 150 20.54 10.50 2.99
CA ALA A 150 21.56 9.83 2.18
C ALA A 150 22.70 10.80 1.82
N ILE A 151 22.36 11.98 1.32
CA ILE A 151 23.29 13.05 0.96
C ILE A 151 24.11 13.47 2.19
N ALA A 152 23.46 13.73 3.32
CA ALA A 152 24.14 14.11 4.57
C ALA A 152 25.12 13.03 5.06
N ARG A 153 24.79 11.74 4.87
CA ARG A 153 25.70 10.63 5.21
C ARG A 153 26.87 10.52 4.26
N ALA A 154 26.65 10.74 2.96
CA ALA A 154 27.72 10.72 1.96
C ALA A 154 28.72 11.86 2.21
N ALA A 155 28.24 13.08 2.47
CA ALA A 155 29.08 14.24 2.79
C ALA A 155 29.97 13.99 4.03
N LYS A 156 29.42 13.38 5.10
CA LYS A 156 30.18 13.02 6.30
C LYS A 156 31.23 11.92 6.08
N LYS A 157 31.04 11.05 5.08
CA LYS A 157 31.99 9.98 4.76
C LYS A 157 33.18 10.47 3.94
N GLY A 158 32.99 11.51 3.12
CA GLY A 158 34.07 12.13 2.34
C GLY A 158 34.96 13.10 3.12
N THR A 159 34.55 13.50 4.32
CA THR A 159 35.34 14.37 5.23
C THR A 159 36.20 13.58 6.23
N ARG A 160 36.23 12.25 6.13
CA ARG A 160 36.94 11.34 7.03
C ARG A 160 37.94 10.50 6.26
#